data_AF-A0A9D5WDW0-F1
#
_entry.id   AF-A0A9D5WDW0-F1
#
_cell.length_a   1.000
_cell.length_b   1.000
_cell.length_c   1.000
_cell.angle_alpha   90.00
_cell.angle_beta   90.00
_cell.angle_gamma   90.00
#
_symmetry.space_group_name_H-M   'P 1'
#
loop_
_entity.id
_entity.type
_entity.pdbx_description
1 polymer ?
#
loop_
_entity_poly.entity_id
_entity_poly.type
_entity_poly.pdbx_seq_one_letter_code
_entity_poly.pdbx_strand_id
1 'polypeptide(L)'
;MWSDLKEDLARGIEKIKWVSVFVSDRLKTDIALFKLLEKITELERSKTSLYAEIGEKVYELSSAENPSNVYTHPEISRNLRDVTELDNKIEELKKQASAVSTPEG
;
A
#
# COMPACT_ATOMS: atom_id res chain seq x y z
N MET A 1 28.77 -11.79 46.83
CA MET A 1 29.54 -11.96 45.57
C MET A 1 28.80 -12.82 44.55
N TRP A 2 28.50 -14.11 44.81
CA TRP A 2 27.74 -14.94 43.85
C TRP A 2 26.26 -14.55 43.74
N SER A 3 25.65 -14.12 44.85
CA SER A 3 24.31 -13.53 44.90
C SER A 3 24.18 -12.32 43.99
N ASP A 4 25.14 -11.41 44.08
CA ASP A 4 25.13 -10.12 43.43
C ASP A 4 25.35 -10.28 41.92
N LEU A 5 26.23 -11.21 41.52
CA LEU A 5 26.44 -11.60 40.13
C LEU A 5 25.18 -12.22 39.50
N LYS A 6 24.44 -13.04 40.26
CA LYS A 6 23.18 -13.64 39.82
C LYS A 6 22.08 -12.59 39.66
N GLU A 7 22.05 -11.59 40.54
CA GLU A 7 21.11 -10.47 40.46
C GLU A 7 21.43 -9.55 39.28
N ASP A 8 22.70 -9.25 39.01
CA ASP A 8 23.14 -8.50 37.83
C ASP A 8 22.76 -9.20 36.52
N LEU A 9 22.96 -10.52 36.44
CA LEU A 9 22.56 -11.32 35.29
C LEU A 9 21.04 -11.36 35.11
N ALA A 10 20.28 -11.51 36.19
CA ALA A 10 18.82 -11.49 36.14
C ALA A 10 18.30 -10.15 35.60
N ARG A 11 18.86 -9.02 36.09
CA ARG A 11 18.55 -7.67 35.59
C ARG A 11 18.94 -7.49 34.12
N GLY A 12 20.07 -8.06 33.70
CA GLY A 12 20.49 -8.04 32.29
C GLY A 12 19.52 -8.80 31.37
N ILE A 13 19.11 -10.00 31.77
CA ILE A 13 18.14 -10.82 31.03
C ILE A 13 16.78 -10.10 30.95
N GLU A 14 16.33 -9.47 32.03
CA GLU A 14 15.09 -8.71 32.06
C GLU A 14 15.10 -7.52 31.09
N LYS A 15 16.21 -6.78 31.02
CA LYS A 15 16.39 -5.69 30.05
C LYS A 15 16.35 -6.20 28.60
N ILE A 16 17.04 -7.31 28.31
CA ILE A 16 17.03 -7.91 26.96
C ILE A 16 15.61 -8.37 26.60
N LYS A 17 14.88 -8.95 27.55
CA LYS A 17 13.49 -9.36 27.36
C LYS A 17 12.59 -8.18 27.01
N TRP A 18 12.72 -7.06 27.73
CA TRP A 18 11.96 -5.84 27.45
C TRP A 18 12.24 -5.28 26.06
N VAL A 19 13.52 -5.17 25.68
CA VAL A 19 13.92 -4.72 24.33
C VAL A 19 13.37 -5.67 23.26
N SER A 20 13.44 -6.98 23.51
CA SER A 20 12.96 -7.99 22.55
C SER A 20 11.45 -7.89 22.33
N VAL A 21 10.67 -7.66 23.40
CA VAL A 21 9.21 -7.44 23.30
C VAL A 21 8.93 -6.19 22.47
N PHE A 22 9.55 -5.07 22.79
CA PHE A 22 9.38 -3.81 22.07
C PHE A 22 9.73 -3.91 20.58
N VAL A 23 10.88 -4.50 20.26
CA VAL A 23 11.32 -4.71 18.88
C VAL A 23 10.37 -5.64 18.14
N SER A 24 9.91 -6.72 18.78
CA SER A 24 8.96 -7.65 18.16
C SER A 24 7.63 -6.99 17.80
N ASP A 25 7.15 -6.07 18.63
CA ASP A 25 5.90 -5.35 18.36
C ASP A 25 6.10 -4.30 17.28
N ARG A 26 7.22 -3.58 17.26
CA ARG A 26 7.54 -2.64 16.17
C ARG A 26 7.68 -3.34 14.82
N LEU A 27 8.35 -4.50 14.78
CA LEU A 27 8.51 -5.28 13.55
C LEU A 27 7.17 -5.72 12.96
N LYS A 28 6.19 -6.10 13.79
CA LYS A 28 4.85 -6.45 13.30
C LYS A 28 4.17 -5.25 12.62
N THR A 29 4.28 -4.07 13.22
CA THR A 29 3.75 -2.82 12.65
C THR A 29 4.43 -2.50 11.32
N ASP A 30 5.76 -2.58 11.26
CA ASP A 30 6.51 -2.31 10.02
C ASP A 30 6.15 -3.31 8.91
N ILE A 31 6.00 -4.60 9.23
CA ILE A 31 5.54 -5.62 8.27
C ILE A 31 4.12 -5.30 7.75
N ALA A 32 3.21 -4.88 8.63
CA ALA A 32 1.85 -4.50 8.24
C ALA A 32 1.88 -3.27 7.30
N LEU A 33 2.71 -2.28 7.59
CA LEU A 33 2.92 -1.12 6.73
C LEU A 33 3.48 -1.53 5.36
N PHE A 34 4.49 -2.41 5.32
CA PHE A 34 5.05 -2.90 4.05
C PHE A 34 3.99 -3.59 3.19
N LYS A 35 3.11 -4.41 3.78
CA LYS A 35 2.00 -5.06 3.05
C LYS A 35 1.01 -4.04 2.48
N LEU A 36 0.73 -2.95 3.21
CA LEU A 36 -0.13 -1.87 2.71
C LEU A 36 0.52 -1.15 1.51
N LEU A 37 1.82 -0.84 1.60
CA LEU A 37 2.58 -0.20 0.53
C LEU A 37 2.69 -1.09 -0.72
N GLU A 38 2.91 -2.39 -0.53
CA GLU A 38 2.92 -3.38 -1.61
C GLU A 38 1.57 -3.37 -2.34
N LYS A 39 0.47 -3.42 -1.59
CA LYS A 39 -0.89 -3.39 -2.16
C LYS A 39 -1.19 -2.08 -2.91
N ILE A 40 -0.76 -0.94 -2.37
CA ILE A 40 -0.87 0.35 -3.06
C ILE A 40 -0.12 0.30 -4.40
N THR A 41 1.11 -0.20 -4.38
CA THR A 41 1.96 -0.32 -5.58
C THR A 41 1.31 -1.22 -6.64
N GLU A 42 0.70 -2.33 -6.23
CA GLU A 42 -0.04 -3.22 -7.12
C GLU A 42 -1.22 -2.51 -7.79
N LEU A 43 -2.03 -1.78 -7.02
CA LEU A 43 -3.17 -1.03 -7.56
C LEU A 43 -2.72 0.11 -8.48
N GLU A 44 -1.62 0.80 -8.18
CA GLU A 44 -1.06 1.83 -9.06
C GLU A 44 -0.56 1.23 -10.39
N ARG A 45 -0.02 0.01 -10.38
CA ARG A 45 0.31 -0.73 -11.60
C ARG A 45 -0.94 -1.08 -12.41
N SER A 46 -2.00 -1.59 -11.76
CA SER A 46 -3.27 -1.88 -12.44
C SER A 46 -3.88 -0.63 -13.06
N LYS A 47 -3.84 0.50 -12.34
CA LYS A 47 -4.28 1.81 -12.84
C LYS A 47 -3.49 2.24 -14.08
N THR A 48 -2.18 2.02 -14.08
CA THR A 48 -1.32 2.31 -15.23
C THR A 48 -1.68 1.47 -16.45
N SER A 49 -1.99 0.18 -16.26
CA SER A 49 -2.49 -0.70 -17.33
C SER A 49 -3.79 -0.17 -17.95
N LEU A 50 -4.76 0.21 -17.11
CA LEU A 50 -6.03 0.75 -17.61
C LEU A 50 -5.83 2.05 -18.39
N TYR A 51 -4.89 2.92 -18.01
CA TYR A 51 -4.59 4.10 -18.80
C TYR A 51 -3.98 3.76 -20.16
N ALA A 52 -3.12 2.74 -20.23
CA ALA A 52 -2.59 2.27 -21.50
C ALA A 52 -3.72 1.76 -22.40
N GLU A 53 -4.61 0.91 -21.87
CA GLU A 53 -5.78 0.38 -22.60
C GLU A 53 -6.72 1.48 -23.08
N ILE A 54 -7.00 2.48 -22.24
CA ILE A 54 -7.78 3.66 -22.63
C ILE A 54 -7.08 4.40 -23.78
N GLY A 55 -5.77 4.65 -23.65
CA GLY A 55 -4.99 5.36 -24.66
C GLY A 55 -4.97 4.63 -26.01
N GLU A 56 -4.75 3.32 -25.99
CA GLU A 56 -4.85 2.45 -27.17
C GLU A 56 -6.24 2.57 -27.81
N LYS A 57 -7.30 2.49 -27.00
CA LYS A 57 -8.66 2.56 -27.52
C LYS A 57 -9.00 3.92 -28.11
N VAL A 58 -8.56 4.99 -27.48
CA VAL A 58 -8.71 6.37 -27.99
C VAL A 58 -8.00 6.49 -29.34
N TYR A 59 -6.79 5.96 -29.46
CA TYR A 59 -6.01 5.99 -30.70
C TYR A 59 -6.71 5.23 -31.82
N GLU A 60 -7.21 4.02 -31.55
CA GLU A 60 -8.00 3.22 -32.50
C GLU A 60 -9.21 3.99 -33.02
N LEU A 61 -10.01 4.58 -32.12
CA LEU A 61 -11.23 5.31 -32.49
C LEU A 61 -10.91 6.58 -33.27
N SER A 62 -9.81 7.27 -32.94
CA SER A 62 -9.38 8.48 -33.65
C SER A 62 -8.82 8.20 -35.05
N SER A 63 -8.28 6.99 -35.27
CA SER A 63 -7.66 6.58 -36.54
C SER A 63 -8.65 5.90 -37.49
N ALA A 64 -9.91 5.72 -37.08
CA ALA A 64 -10.94 5.12 -37.91
C ALA A 64 -11.43 6.09 -39.01
N GLU A 65 -11.86 5.55 -40.16
CA GLU A 65 -12.38 6.34 -41.29
C GLU A 65 -13.58 7.24 -40.90
N ASN A 66 -14.36 6.84 -39.90
CA ASN A 66 -15.41 7.65 -39.28
C ASN A 66 -15.19 7.69 -37.75
N PRO A 67 -14.45 8.68 -37.23
CA PRO A 67 -14.09 8.72 -35.82
C PRO A 67 -15.33 8.92 -34.95
N SER A 68 -15.57 7.95 -34.07
CA SER A 68 -16.68 7.99 -33.12
C SER A 68 -16.28 8.78 -31.87
N ASN A 69 -17.28 9.26 -31.12
CA ASN A 69 -17.00 10.01 -29.89
C ASN A 69 -16.45 9.09 -28.80
N VAL A 70 -15.17 9.29 -28.50
CA VAL A 70 -14.36 8.62 -27.48
C VAL A 70 -15.08 8.54 -26.12
N TYR A 71 -15.74 9.61 -25.69
CA TYR A 71 -16.42 9.69 -24.40
C TYR A 71 -17.72 8.90 -24.34
N THR A 72 -18.30 8.56 -25.48
CA THR A 72 -19.51 7.72 -25.55
C THR A 72 -19.19 6.25 -25.72
N HIS A 73 -17.91 5.90 -25.91
CA HIS A 73 -17.52 4.51 -26.10
C HIS A 73 -17.69 3.74 -24.78
N PRO A 74 -18.47 2.64 -24.76
CA PRO A 74 -18.77 1.91 -23.52
C PRO A 74 -17.54 1.39 -22.79
N GLU A 75 -16.53 0.93 -23.55
CA GLU A 75 -15.28 0.40 -22.99
C GLU A 75 -14.44 1.48 -22.33
N ILE A 76 -14.32 2.67 -22.95
CA ILE A 76 -13.59 3.81 -22.37
C ILE A 76 -14.32 4.30 -21.12
N SER A 77 -15.64 4.41 -21.18
CA SER A 77 -16.46 4.82 -20.03
C SER A 77 -16.32 3.85 -18.85
N ARG A 78 -16.30 2.54 -19.14
CA ARG A 78 -16.06 1.50 -18.13
C ARG A 78 -14.67 1.62 -17.53
N ASN A 79 -13.63 1.71 -18.36
CA ASN A 79 -12.25 1.79 -17.87
C ASN A 79 -12.00 3.05 -17.04
N LEU A 80 -12.62 4.19 -17.40
CA LEU A 80 -12.57 5.42 -16.59
C LEU A 80 -13.24 5.26 -15.23
N ARG A 81 -14.36 4.52 -15.17
CA ARG A 81 -15.02 4.18 -13.90
C ARG A 81 -14.12 3.29 -13.05
N ASP A 82 -13.51 2.28 -13.65
CA ASP A 82 -12.63 1.34 -12.96
C ASP A 82 -11.36 2.05 -12.43
N VAL A 83 -10.80 3.02 -13.18
CA VAL A 83 -9.74 3.93 -12.69
C VAL A 83 -10.19 4.73 -11.47
N THR A 84 -11.41 5.28 -11.49
CA THR A 84 -11.97 6.05 -10.36
C THR A 84 -12.13 5.17 -9.11
N GLU A 85 -12.57 3.92 -9.29
CA GLU A 85 -12.66 2.96 -8.18
C GLU A 85 -11.28 2.60 -7.62
N LEU A 86 -10.27 2.43 -8.48
CA LEU A 86 -8.89 2.20 -8.05
C LEU A 86 -8.34 3.38 -7.27
N ASP A 87 -8.60 4.62 -7.71
CA ASP A 87 -8.15 5.82 -7.00
C ASP A 87 -8.74 5.92 -5.59
N ASN A 88 -10.04 5.65 -5.45
CA ASN A 88 -10.68 5.61 -4.14
C ASN A 88 -10.05 4.54 -3.23
N LYS A 89 -9.72 3.36 -3.77
CA LYS A 89 -9.08 2.28 -3.02
C LYS A 89 -7.64 2.64 -2.62
N ILE A 90 -6.88 3.25 -3.53
CA ILE A 90 -5.50 3.69 -3.26
C ILE A 90 -5.51 4.76 -2.16
N GLU A 91 -6.40 5.73 -2.24
CA GLU A 91 -6.52 6.80 -1.26
C GLU A 91 -6.88 6.26 0.13
N GLU A 92 -7.81 5.30 0.19
CA GLU A 92 -8.17 4.62 1.43
C GLU A 92 -6.98 3.85 2.03
N LEU A 93 -6.22 3.11 1.21
CA LEU A 93 -5.03 2.41 1.68
C LEU A 93 -3.92 3.37 2.12
N LYS A 94 -3.76 4.53 1.45
CA LYS A 94 -2.81 5.59 1.85
C LYS A 94 -3.16 6.17 3.21
N LYS A 95 -4.46 6.37 3.49
CA LYS A 95 -4.94 6.78 4.82
C LYS A 95 -4.63 5.73 5.89
N GLN A 96 -4.90 4.45 5.59
CA GLN A 96 -4.57 3.35 6.50
C GLN A 96 -3.06 3.25 6.77
N ALA A 97 -2.23 3.36 5.74
CA ALA A 97 -0.77 3.36 5.88
C ALA A 97 -0.27 4.54 6.73
N SER A 98 -0.87 5.72 6.55
CA SER A 98 -0.54 6.91 7.34
C SER A 98 -0.92 6.76 8.83
N ALA A 99 -2.04 6.07 9.11
CA ALA A 99 -2.44 5.75 10.49
C ALA A 99 -1.51 4.71 11.15
N VAL A 100 -0.95 3.77 10.39
CA VAL A 100 0.01 2.77 10.90
C VAL A 100 1.40 3.37 11.09
N SER A 101 1.77 4.40 10.32
CA SER A 101 3.08 5.05 10.43
C SER A 101 3.17 6.06 11.57
N THR A 102 2.04 6.60 12.04
CA THR A 102 2.00 7.50 13.20
C THR A 102 2.13 6.67 14.49
N PRO A 103 3.16 6.90 15.32
CA PRO A 103 3.26 6.23 16.61
C PRO A 103 2.08 6.64 17.50
N GLU A 104 1.35 5.69 18.07
CA GLU A 104 0.62 5.97 19.31
C GLU A 104 1.66 6.12 20.42
N GLY A 105 2.11 7.37 20.64
CA GLY A 105 3.15 7.76 21.58
C GLY A 105 3.99 8.93 21.12
#